data_AF-A0A9D4BLA8-F1
#
_entry.id   AF-A0A9D4BLA8-F1
#
_cell.length_a   1.000
_cell.length_b   1.000
_cell.length_c   1.000
_cell.angle_alpha   90.00
_cell.angle_beta   90.00
_cell.angle_gamma   90.00
#
_symmetry.space_group_name_H-M   'P 1'
#
loop_
_entity.id
_entity.type
_entity.pdbx_description
1 polymer ?
#
loop_
_entity_poly.entity_id
_entity_poly.type
_entity_poly.pdbx_seq_one_letter_code
_entity_poly.pdbx_strand_id
1 'polypeptide(L)'
;MRIQMVVCLCLSVLVDLVAGVQIHVRTSETVGPLRHFWKSTGFCLPPLKPLVYNFTSLDSLIDLLYANGLRPGFELMGNPSGLFKDFEDKTSLMMWRDLVTQTAQRYIDQYGVGWVSQWNFETWNEPDCRDFDNGNMTVQGFLNY
;
A
#
# COMPACT_ATOMS: atom_id res chain seq x y z
N MET A 1 -72.04 -31.78 11.97
CA MET A 1 -71.92 -32.52 10.71
C MET A 1 -71.77 -31.49 9.60
N ARG A 2 -70.63 -31.51 8.87
CA ARG A 2 -70.47 -31.21 7.42
C ARG A 2 -71.40 -30.13 6.81
N ILE A 3 -70.98 -29.04 6.16
CA ILE A 3 -69.98 -28.89 5.09
C ILE A 3 -69.87 -27.37 4.78
N GLN A 4 -68.66 -26.93 4.39
CA GLN A 4 -68.40 -25.64 3.75
C GLN A 4 -68.95 -25.59 2.31
N MET A 5 -69.52 -24.46 1.92
CA MET A 5 -69.47 -23.83 0.58
C MET A 5 -69.92 -22.38 0.82
N VAL A 6 -69.23 -21.33 0.37
CA VAL A 6 -68.95 -20.98 -1.03
C VAL A 6 -67.71 -20.10 -1.11
N VAL A 7 -66.91 -20.35 -2.15
CA VAL A 7 -65.78 -19.54 -2.64
C VAL A 7 -66.32 -18.35 -3.42
N CYS A 8 -65.79 -17.14 -3.21
CA CYS A 8 -65.39 -16.29 -4.33
C CYS A 8 -64.37 -15.23 -3.89
N LEU A 9 -63.17 -15.34 -4.46
CA LEU A 9 -62.16 -14.30 -4.48
C LEU A 9 -62.70 -13.08 -5.24
N CYS A 10 -62.47 -11.89 -4.71
CA CYS A 10 -62.11 -10.77 -5.57
C CYS A 10 -60.78 -10.24 -5.04
N LEU A 11 -59.74 -10.38 -5.88
CA LEU A 11 -58.37 -9.97 -5.63
C LEU A 11 -58.35 -8.54 -5.07
N SER A 12 -57.97 -8.39 -3.79
CA SER A 12 -57.32 -7.18 -3.34
C SER A 12 -56.03 -7.05 -4.15
N VAL A 13 -56.00 -6.07 -5.04
CA VAL A 13 -54.77 -5.64 -5.70
C VAL A 13 -53.80 -5.21 -4.59
N LEU A 14 -52.86 -6.09 -4.25
CA LEU A 14 -51.61 -5.70 -3.60
C LEU A 14 -50.80 -4.96 -4.65
N VAL A 15 -51.04 -3.66 -4.79
CA VAL A 15 -50.02 -2.77 -5.36
C VAL A 15 -49.03 -2.57 -4.23
N ASP A 16 -47.87 -3.21 -4.32
CA ASP A 16 -46.72 -2.81 -3.53
C ASP A 16 -46.45 -1.33 -3.84
N LEU A 17 -46.80 -0.45 -2.90
CA LEU A 17 -46.52 0.98 -2.98
C LEU A 17 -44.99 1.14 -2.88
N VAL A 18 -44.32 1.20 -4.02
CA VAL A 18 -42.99 1.78 -4.09
C VAL A 18 -43.17 3.27 -3.86
N ALA A 19 -43.01 3.70 -2.60
CA ALA A 19 -42.97 5.11 -2.26
C ALA A 19 -41.73 5.74 -2.93
N GLY A 20 -41.94 6.39 -4.08
CA GLY A 20 -40.90 7.14 -4.75
C GLY A 20 -40.48 8.34 -3.91
N VAL A 21 -39.17 8.56 -3.80
CA VAL A 21 -38.63 9.76 -3.16
C VAL A 21 -38.71 10.93 -4.13
N GLN A 22 -39.34 12.04 -3.73
CA GLN A 22 -39.31 13.29 -4.49
C GLN A 22 -38.18 14.21 -3.99
N ILE A 23 -37.29 14.62 -4.89
CA ILE A 23 -36.19 15.54 -4.61
C ILE A 23 -36.54 16.91 -5.20
N HIS A 24 -36.58 17.94 -4.35
CA HIS A 24 -36.79 19.33 -4.74
C HIS A 24 -35.50 20.12 -4.57
N VAL A 25 -35.01 20.76 -5.62
CA VAL A 25 -33.80 21.60 -5.61
C VAL A 25 -34.23 23.06 -5.81
N ARG A 26 -34.00 23.91 -4.81
CA ARG A 26 -34.27 25.37 -4.89
C ARG A 26 -32.99 26.09 -5.30
N THR A 27 -32.97 26.66 -6.50
CA THR A 27 -31.78 27.33 -7.06
C THR A 27 -31.61 28.77 -6.59
N SER A 28 -32.66 29.38 -6.02
CA SER A 28 -32.65 30.76 -5.52
C SER A 28 -32.17 30.89 -4.06
N GLU A 29 -31.97 29.78 -3.36
CA GLU A 29 -31.58 29.74 -1.94
C GLU A 29 -30.14 29.21 -1.81
N THR A 30 -29.24 30.00 -1.22
CA THR A 30 -27.86 29.56 -0.92
C THR A 30 -27.76 29.18 0.56
N VAL A 31 -27.53 27.91 0.85
CA VAL A 31 -27.40 27.39 2.22
C VAL A 31 -25.96 27.52 2.75
N GLY A 32 -24.96 27.53 1.87
CA GLY A 32 -23.56 27.70 2.24
C GLY A 32 -22.59 27.42 1.08
N PRO A 33 -21.28 27.64 1.28
CA PRO A 33 -20.28 27.41 0.25
C PRO A 33 -20.02 25.91 0.06
N LEU A 34 -20.21 25.40 -1.15
CA LEU A 34 -19.81 24.04 -1.52
C LEU A 34 -18.31 24.01 -1.89
N ARG A 35 -17.49 23.53 -0.96
CA ARG A 35 -16.06 23.31 -1.23
C ARG A 35 -15.86 21.98 -1.93
N HIS A 36 -15.20 22.03 -3.09
CA HIS A 36 -14.79 20.84 -3.83
C HIS A 36 -13.53 20.26 -3.19
N PHE A 37 -13.69 19.53 -2.08
CA PHE A 37 -12.58 18.94 -1.32
C PHE A 37 -11.99 17.68 -1.99
N TRP A 38 -12.70 17.12 -2.96
CA TRP A 38 -12.32 15.90 -3.70
C TRP A 38 -11.47 16.19 -4.96
N LYS A 39 -10.81 17.35 -5.02
CA LYS A 39 -9.85 17.68 -6.10
C LYS A 39 -8.49 17.01 -5.86
N SER A 40 -8.50 15.70 -5.64
CA SER A 40 -7.30 14.88 -5.50
C SER A 40 -7.45 13.65 -6.40
N THR A 41 -6.37 13.28 -7.06
CA THR A 41 -6.27 12.03 -7.83
C THR A 41 -4.96 11.36 -7.48
N GLY A 42 -4.94 10.04 -7.55
CA GLY A 42 -3.74 9.23 -7.39
C GLY A 42 -3.72 8.18 -8.50
N PHE A 43 -2.52 7.84 -8.96
CA PHE A 43 -2.33 6.74 -9.88
C PHE A 43 -1.31 5.77 -9.29
N CYS A 44 -1.64 4.49 -9.30
CA CYS A 44 -0.64 3.45 -9.11
C CYS A 44 -0.10 3.13 -10.51
N LEU A 45 1.16 3.47 -10.77
CA LEU A 45 1.82 2.99 -11.97
C LEU A 45 1.83 1.44 -11.92
N PRO A 46 1.57 0.77 -13.05
CA PRO A 46 1.72 -0.68 -13.10
C PRO A 46 3.14 -1.03 -12.64
N PRO A 47 3.31 -2.09 -11.84
CA PRO A 47 4.64 -2.48 -11.41
C PRO A 47 5.49 -2.68 -12.66
N LEU A 48 6.68 -2.06 -12.67
CA LEU A 48 7.73 -2.50 -13.57
C LEU A 48 7.88 -4.01 -13.38
N LYS A 49 8.22 -4.75 -14.44
CA LYS A 49 8.46 -6.19 -14.33
C LYS A 49 9.38 -6.43 -13.12
N PRO A 50 8.94 -7.19 -12.09
CA PRO A 50 9.68 -7.28 -10.84
C PRO A 50 11.09 -7.75 -11.13
N LEU A 51 12.07 -6.97 -10.68
CA LEU A 51 13.45 -7.41 -10.72
C LEU A 51 13.58 -8.56 -9.72
N VAL A 52 14.19 -9.65 -10.16
CA VAL A 52 14.43 -10.81 -9.30
C VAL A 52 15.79 -10.59 -8.64
N TYR A 53 15.77 -10.36 -7.33
CA TYR A 53 16.98 -10.20 -6.53
C TYR A 53 17.40 -11.54 -5.91
N ASN A 54 18.71 -11.74 -5.76
CA ASN A 54 19.24 -12.90 -5.07
C ASN A 54 19.46 -12.58 -3.59
N PHE A 55 18.63 -13.16 -2.71
CA PHE A 55 18.67 -12.92 -1.27
C PHE A 55 19.53 -13.92 -0.49
N THR A 56 20.14 -14.92 -1.14
CA THR A 56 20.78 -16.07 -0.47
C THR A 56 21.72 -15.68 0.68
N SER A 57 22.57 -14.69 0.47
CA SER A 57 23.52 -14.23 1.50
C SER A 57 22.83 -13.48 2.64
N LEU A 58 21.83 -12.65 2.32
CA LEU A 58 21.07 -11.91 3.33
C LEU A 58 20.22 -12.87 4.16
N ASP A 59 19.60 -13.86 3.53
CA ASP A 59 18.84 -14.90 4.21
C ASP A 59 19.71 -15.64 5.22
N SER A 60 20.92 -16.04 4.82
CA SER A 60 21.88 -16.71 5.70
C SER A 60 22.23 -15.88 6.94
N LEU A 61 22.34 -14.56 6.79
CA LEU A 61 22.60 -13.64 7.90
C LEU A 61 21.37 -13.51 8.82
N ILE A 62 20.18 -13.31 8.25
CA ILE A 62 18.95 -13.16 9.03
C ILE A 62 18.59 -14.46 9.76
N ASP A 63 18.77 -15.61 9.10
CA ASP A 63 18.61 -16.94 9.71
C ASP A 63 19.52 -17.09 10.93
N LEU A 64 20.78 -16.66 10.83
CA LEU A 64 21.74 -16.70 11.93
C LEU A 64 21.30 -15.81 13.10
N LEU A 65 20.83 -14.59 12.83
CA LEU A 65 20.32 -13.69 13.87
C LEU A 65 19.08 -14.28 14.56
N TYR A 66 18.13 -14.78 13.75
CA TYR A 66 16.90 -15.40 14.24
C TYR A 66 17.19 -16.61 15.12
N ALA A 67 18.08 -17.50 14.69
CA ALA A 67 18.48 -18.69 15.45
C ALA A 67 19.11 -18.36 16.81
N ASN A 68 19.70 -17.18 16.95
CA ASN A 68 20.30 -16.68 18.20
C ASN A 68 19.35 -15.77 19.01
N GLY A 69 18.08 -15.62 18.60
CA GLY A 69 17.11 -14.76 19.27
C GLY A 69 17.43 -13.26 19.18
N LEU A 70 18.29 -12.87 18.24
CA LEU A 70 18.67 -11.49 17.98
C LEU A 70 17.74 -10.87 16.93
N ARG A 71 17.68 -9.53 16.89
CA ARG A 71 16.97 -8.76 15.87
C ARG A 71 17.94 -7.77 15.22
N PRO A 72 17.87 -7.55 13.90
CA PRO A 72 18.72 -6.59 13.23
C PRO A 72 18.29 -5.14 13.53
N GLY A 73 19.27 -4.25 13.64
CA GLY A 73 19.12 -2.88 13.14
C GLY A 73 19.29 -2.96 11.63
N PHE A 74 18.20 -2.79 10.90
CA PHE A 74 18.15 -3.03 9.47
C PHE A 74 18.33 -1.71 8.73
N GLU A 75 19.58 -1.31 8.55
CA GLU A 75 19.92 -0.20 7.67
C GLU A 75 19.56 -0.59 6.24
N LEU A 76 18.64 0.17 5.65
CA LEU A 76 18.49 0.20 4.21
C LEU A 76 19.75 0.91 3.72
N MET A 77 20.77 0.14 3.33
CA MET A 77 22.06 0.65 2.90
C MET A 77 22.66 -0.30 1.87
N GLY A 78 23.30 0.27 0.86
CA GLY A 78 24.08 -0.45 -0.13
C GLY A 78 23.47 -0.42 -1.53
N ASN A 79 24.32 -0.73 -2.50
CA ASN A 79 23.96 -0.71 -3.91
C ASN A 79 24.18 -2.08 -4.59
N PRO A 80 23.23 -3.04 -4.45
CA PRO A 80 23.36 -4.36 -5.04
C PRO A 80 23.72 -4.30 -6.53
N SER A 81 24.91 -4.80 -6.88
CA SER A 81 25.44 -4.81 -8.25
C SER A 81 25.53 -3.44 -8.94
N GLY A 82 25.52 -2.33 -8.20
CA GLY A 82 25.59 -0.98 -8.77
C GLY A 82 24.33 -0.58 -9.56
N LEU A 83 23.16 -1.15 -9.21
CA LEU A 83 21.90 -0.94 -9.91
C LEU A 83 21.31 0.46 -9.71
N PHE A 84 21.50 1.06 -8.54
CA PHE A 84 20.92 2.35 -8.17
C PHE A 84 21.94 3.46 -8.38
N LYS A 85 21.69 4.32 -9.37
CA LYS A 85 22.67 5.37 -9.75
C LYS A 85 22.25 6.78 -9.37
N ASP A 86 20.94 7.05 -9.43
CA ASP A 86 20.37 8.37 -9.21
C ASP A 86 18.97 8.24 -8.59
N PHE A 87 18.81 8.72 -7.37
CA PHE A 87 17.53 8.71 -6.65
C PHE A 87 16.62 9.90 -7.00
N GLU A 88 16.98 10.74 -7.97
CA GLU A 88 16.04 11.67 -8.62
C GLU A 88 15.39 11.04 -9.87
N ASP A 89 15.96 9.96 -10.40
CA ASP A 89 15.33 9.17 -11.46
C ASP A 89 14.19 8.29 -10.92
N LYS A 90 13.00 8.47 -11.50
CA LYS A 90 11.80 7.72 -11.11
C LYS A 90 11.94 6.21 -11.27
N THR A 91 12.72 5.75 -12.26
CA THR A 91 12.89 4.31 -12.48
C THR A 91 13.70 3.69 -11.35
N SER A 92 14.81 4.32 -10.99
CA SER A 92 15.66 3.94 -9.85
C SER A 92 14.87 3.95 -8.54
N LEU A 93 14.03 4.97 -8.31
CA LEU A 93 13.14 5.04 -7.15
C LEU A 93 12.11 3.90 -7.11
N MET A 94 11.49 3.59 -8.25
CA MET A 94 10.53 2.49 -8.32
C MET A 94 11.20 1.13 -8.10
N MET A 95 12.41 0.92 -8.63
CA MET A 95 13.21 -0.28 -8.39
C MET A 95 13.63 -0.40 -6.92
N TRP A 96 14.01 0.72 -6.29
CA TRP A 96 14.39 0.75 -4.88
C TRP A 96 13.20 0.40 -3.98
N ARG A 97 12.05 1.03 -4.22
CA ARG A 97 10.79 0.70 -3.55
C ARG A 97 10.44 -0.78 -3.72
N ASP A 98 10.62 -1.34 -4.91
CA ASP A 98 10.35 -2.74 -5.20
C ASP A 98 11.29 -3.66 -4.42
N LEU A 99 12.60 -3.37 -4.38
CA LEU A 99 13.57 -4.11 -3.55
C LEU A 99 13.18 -4.10 -2.07
N VAL A 100 12.87 -2.93 -1.50
CA VAL A 100 12.48 -2.81 -0.08
C VAL A 100 11.19 -3.59 0.19
N THR A 101 10.21 -3.50 -0.72
CA THR A 101 8.94 -4.23 -0.61
C THR A 101 9.16 -5.73 -0.65
N GLN A 102 9.94 -6.24 -1.61
CA GLN A 102 10.26 -7.66 -1.73
C GLN A 102 11.03 -8.16 -0.49
N THR A 103 11.96 -7.37 0.04
CA THR A 103 12.73 -7.70 1.24
C THR A 103 11.82 -7.84 2.47
N ALA A 104 10.95 -6.85 2.70
CA ALA A 104 10.02 -6.88 3.82
C ALA A 104 9.03 -8.05 3.70
N GLN A 105 8.42 -8.25 2.52
CA GLN A 105 7.48 -9.33 2.29
C GLN A 105 8.13 -10.70 2.51
N ARG A 106 9.35 -10.90 1.98
CA ARG A 106 10.10 -12.15 2.12
C ARG A 106 10.28 -12.54 3.59
N TYR A 107 10.72 -11.60 4.43
CA TYR A 107 10.98 -11.90 5.84
C TYR A 107 9.72 -11.94 6.70
N ILE A 108 8.67 -11.21 6.32
CA ILE A 108 7.34 -11.38 6.92
C ILE A 108 6.81 -12.79 6.64
N ASP A 109 6.94 -13.28 5.41
CA ASP A 109 6.48 -14.62 5.02
C ASP A 109 7.27 -15.71 5.74
N GLN A 110 8.58 -15.52 5.95
CA GLN A 110 9.45 -16.52 6.57
C GLN A 110 9.37 -16.54 8.11
N TYR A 111 9.33 -15.39 8.76
CA TYR A 111 9.45 -15.28 10.24
C TYR A 111 8.19 -14.73 10.93
N GLY A 112 7.23 -14.25 10.15
CA GLY A 112 5.99 -13.64 10.64
C GLY A 112 6.13 -12.14 10.94
N VAL A 113 5.03 -11.41 10.65
CA VAL A 113 4.96 -9.96 10.87
C VAL A 113 5.28 -9.54 12.30
N GLY A 114 4.90 -10.35 13.30
CA GLY A 114 5.11 -10.02 14.71
C GLY A 114 6.59 -9.95 15.11
N TRP A 115 7.48 -10.65 14.43
CA TRP A 115 8.93 -10.56 14.67
C TRP A 115 9.57 -9.46 13.83
N VAL A 116 9.20 -9.34 12.55
CA VAL A 116 9.74 -8.31 11.64
C VAL A 116 9.32 -6.90 12.06
N SER A 117 8.12 -6.72 12.61
CA SER A 117 7.66 -5.41 13.11
C SER A 117 8.45 -4.89 14.31
N GLN A 118 9.34 -5.71 14.90
CA GLN A 118 10.23 -5.33 15.98
C GLN A 118 11.63 -4.92 15.50
N TRP A 119 11.87 -4.97 14.18
CA TRP A 119 13.13 -4.52 13.60
C TRP A 119 13.17 -2.99 13.54
N ASN A 120 14.35 -2.42 13.78
CA ASN A 120 14.57 -1.00 13.57
C ASN A 120 15.06 -0.81 12.14
N PHE A 121 14.16 -0.40 11.24
CA PHE A 121 14.56 -0.01 9.89
C PHE A 121 15.12 1.41 9.91
N GLU A 122 16.32 1.57 9.36
CA GLU A 122 17.05 2.84 9.38
C GLU A 122 17.47 3.25 7.97
N THR A 123 17.69 4.54 7.77
CA THR A 123 18.18 5.09 6.50
C THR A 123 19.65 4.71 6.28
N TRP A 124 20.20 5.09 5.12
CA TRP A 124 21.63 4.98 4.86
C TRP A 124 22.45 5.69 5.96
N ASN A 125 23.50 5.03 6.44
CA ASN A 125 24.35 5.56 7.50
C ASN A 125 25.07 6.86 7.08
N GLU A 126 25.14 7.83 8.00
CA GLU A 126 25.90 9.10 7.85
C GLU A 126 25.82 9.73 6.45
N PRO A 127 24.62 10.16 6.00
CA PRO A 127 24.45 10.66 4.64
C PRO A 127 25.26 11.94 4.33
N ASP A 128 25.68 12.67 5.36
CA ASP A 128 26.56 13.83 5.28
C ASP A 128 28.03 13.49 4.99
N CYS A 129 28.46 12.26 5.28
CA CYS A 129 29.81 11.75 4.98
C CYS A 129 29.99 11.33 3.52
N ARG A 130 28.92 11.33 2.70
CA ARG A 130 28.92 11.09 1.25
C ARG A 130 29.43 9.71 0.78
N ASP A 131 29.31 8.69 1.61
CA ASP A 131 29.69 7.32 1.25
C ASP A 131 28.49 6.51 0.71
N PHE A 132 28.29 6.57 -0.62
CA PHE A 132 27.10 6.03 -1.30
C PHE A 132 27.38 4.98 -2.39
N ASP A 133 28.46 4.18 -2.28
CA ASP A 133 28.77 3.10 -3.24
C ASP A 133 28.75 3.53 -4.73
N ASN A 134 29.36 4.68 -5.05
CA ASN A 134 29.35 5.32 -6.37
C ASN A 134 27.98 5.83 -6.87
N GLY A 135 26.94 5.81 -6.02
CA GLY A 135 25.68 6.47 -6.27
C GLY A 135 25.81 7.99 -6.12
N ASN A 136 25.15 8.75 -7.00
CA ASN A 136 25.05 10.19 -6.83
C ASN A 136 23.85 10.50 -5.93
N MET A 137 24.12 10.82 -4.66
CA MET A 137 23.09 11.16 -3.69
C MET A 137 23.07 12.68 -3.44
N THR A 138 22.10 13.36 -4.04
CA THR A 138 21.79 14.76 -3.73
C THR A 138 20.91 14.83 -2.47
N VAL A 139 20.71 16.03 -1.93
CA VAL A 139 19.72 16.23 -0.84
C VAL A 139 18.33 15.79 -1.28
N GLN A 140 17.91 16.12 -2.50
CA GLN A 140 16.62 15.71 -3.01
C GLN A 140 16.55 14.20 -3.24
N GLY A 141 17.63 13.60 -3.76
CA GLY A 141 17.76 12.15 -3.90
C GLY A 141 17.60 11.42 -2.57
N PHE A 142 18.25 11.91 -1.51
CA PHE A 142 18.12 11.32 -0.17
C PHE A 142 16.72 11.48 0.43
N LEU A 143 15.99 12.54 0.09
CA LEU A 143 14.60 12.70 0.51
C LEU A 143 13.62 11.81 -0.27
N ASN A 144 14.00 11.40 -1.48
CA ASN A 144 13.19 10.50 -2.31
C ASN A 144 13.45 9.02 -1.99
N TYR A 145 14.68 8.71 -1.57
CA TYR A 145 15.17 7.42 -1.11
C TYR A 145 14.26 6.78 -0.05
#